data_AF-A0A7S1SAF5-F1
#
_entry.id   AF-A0A7S1SAF5-F1
#
_cell.length_a   1.000
_cell.length_b   1.000
_cell.length_c   1.000
_cell.angle_alpha   90.00
_cell.angle_beta   90.00
_cell.angle_gamma   90.00
#
_symmetry.space_group_name_H-M   'P 1'
#
loop_
_entity.id
_entity.type
_entity.pdbx_description
1 polymer ?
#
loop_
_entity_poly.entity_id
_entity_poly.type
_entity_poly.pdbx_seq_one_letter_code
_entity_poly.pdbx_strand_id
1 'polypeptide(L)'
;SPGPACFSMRMVKAHWGAVRYPAEPEQQDHFEWDEFVRFREMCSINVTEACVVVTPRWIIDHIGALLEEICLRQPIAWQDIDACVFVLTGVASRAPAGQDTVIPKLIELLPQLPYHTQGFKALLLRCAASRLILFTSGYLALNPEPCKQILRFLTLQHLPAIPPLPQGPDPDAKKYCEAIACDAMKMVMTAARKIIVQADGGTLWKEVVSAVITLVADPRFNVDCRAQMVFGI
;
A
#
# COMPACT_ATOMS: atom_id res chain seq x y z
N SER A 1 -22.29 19.60 25.01
CA SER A 1 -21.85 19.53 23.60
C SER A 1 -20.64 18.65 23.50
N PRO A 2 -20.53 17.74 22.52
CA PRO A 2 -19.29 16.99 22.32
C PRO A 2 -18.14 17.97 22.04
N GLY A 3 -16.99 17.77 22.69
CA GLY A 3 -15.81 18.62 22.50
C GLY A 3 -15.18 18.45 21.11
N PRO A 4 -14.25 19.34 20.70
CA PRO A 4 -13.62 19.33 19.37
C PRO A 4 -13.03 17.97 18.97
N ALA A 5 -12.41 17.24 19.91
CA ALA A 5 -11.87 15.91 19.65
C ALA A 5 -12.94 14.89 19.22
N CYS A 6 -14.13 14.92 19.82
CA CYS A 6 -15.22 14.02 19.46
C CYS A 6 -15.71 14.27 18.03
N PHE A 7 -15.72 15.54 17.58
CA PHE A 7 -16.04 15.87 16.19
C PHE A 7 -14.98 15.33 15.23
N SER A 8 -13.69 15.55 15.51
CA SER A 8 -12.60 15.05 14.67
C SER A 8 -12.58 13.51 14.58
N MET A 9 -12.86 12.80 15.68
CA MET A 9 -12.97 11.33 15.66
C MET A 9 -14.10 10.85 14.73
N ARG A 10 -15.26 11.50 14.77
CA ARG A 10 -16.38 11.19 13.87
C ARG A 10 -16.07 11.51 12.41
N MET A 11 -15.34 12.60 12.18
CA MET A 11 -14.89 13.00 10.84
C MET A 11 -13.92 11.97 10.25
N VAL A 12 -12.95 11.47 11.01
CA VAL A 12 -12.03 10.41 10.57
C VAL A 12 -12.81 9.15 10.17
N LYS A 13 -13.79 8.72 10.97
CA LYS A 13 -14.65 7.58 10.64
C LYS A 13 -15.48 7.81 9.38
N ALA A 14 -16.03 9.02 9.20
CA ALA A 14 -16.79 9.37 8.01
C ALA A 14 -15.92 9.35 6.74
N HIS A 15 -14.72 9.94 6.80
CA HIS A 15 -13.76 9.91 5.70
C HIS A 15 -13.31 8.50 5.36
N TRP A 16 -13.00 7.66 6.36
CA TRP A 16 -12.69 6.25 6.13
C TRP A 16 -13.80 5.55 5.33
N GLY A 17 -15.07 5.77 5.70
CA GLY A 17 -16.21 5.20 4.97
C GLY A 17 -16.34 5.75 3.54
N ALA A 18 -16.04 7.03 3.34
CA ALA A 18 -16.18 7.72 2.06
C ALA A 18 -15.09 7.36 1.04
N VAL A 19 -13.88 6.97 1.50
CA VAL A 19 -12.77 6.61 0.61
C VAL A 19 -12.80 5.15 0.14
N ARG A 20 -13.83 4.37 0.50
CA ARG A 20 -14.02 2.99 0.05
C ARG A 20 -14.38 2.98 -1.44
N TYR A 21 -13.68 2.16 -2.22
CA TYR A 21 -14.11 1.88 -3.58
C TYR A 21 -15.46 1.17 -3.60
N PRO A 22 -16.21 1.27 -4.71
CA PRO A 22 -17.29 0.35 -5.02
C PRO A 22 -16.80 -1.11 -4.97
N ALA A 23 -17.69 -2.06 -4.67
CA ALA A 23 -17.31 -3.47 -4.57
C ALA A 23 -16.79 -4.04 -5.91
N GLU A 24 -17.41 -3.64 -7.02
CA GLU A 24 -17.03 -3.99 -8.39
C GLU A 24 -16.90 -2.69 -9.21
N PRO A 25 -15.76 -1.99 -9.11
CA PRO A 25 -15.59 -0.68 -9.72
C PRO A 25 -15.68 -0.68 -11.26
N GLU A 26 -15.24 -1.76 -11.90
CA GLU A 26 -15.33 -1.97 -13.35
C GLU A 26 -16.78 -2.11 -13.86
N GLN A 27 -17.75 -2.34 -12.99
CA GLN A 27 -19.18 -2.49 -13.34
C GLN A 27 -19.99 -1.22 -13.07
N GLN A 28 -19.36 -0.15 -12.57
CA GLN A 28 -20.07 1.08 -12.25
C GLN A 28 -20.19 1.95 -13.51
N ASP A 29 -21.37 1.92 -14.13
CA ASP A 29 -21.72 2.86 -15.19
C ASP A 29 -21.64 4.30 -14.63
N HIS A 30 -20.96 5.19 -15.35
CA HIS A 30 -20.79 6.61 -14.99
C HIS A 30 -19.96 6.90 -13.73
N PHE A 31 -19.15 5.97 -13.23
CA PHE A 31 -18.24 6.29 -12.14
C PHE A 31 -17.13 7.24 -12.60
N GLU A 32 -17.10 8.45 -12.05
CA GLU A 32 -16.12 9.48 -12.37
C GLU A 32 -14.81 9.21 -11.62
N TRP A 33 -13.95 8.38 -12.22
CA TRP A 33 -12.70 7.91 -11.61
C TRP A 33 -11.78 9.03 -11.15
N ASP A 34 -11.49 9.99 -12.01
CA ASP A 34 -10.61 11.12 -11.69
C ASP A 34 -11.18 11.96 -10.54
N GLU A 35 -12.49 12.17 -10.52
CA GLU A 35 -13.15 12.90 -9.45
C GLU A 35 -13.10 12.13 -8.13
N PHE A 36 -13.35 10.83 -8.16
CA PHE A 36 -13.25 9.99 -6.98
C PHE A 36 -11.83 9.95 -6.42
N VAL A 37 -10.81 9.80 -7.27
CA VAL A 37 -9.40 9.81 -6.83
C VAL A 37 -9.07 11.15 -6.17
N ARG A 38 -9.44 12.29 -6.78
CA ARG A 38 -9.26 13.62 -6.16
C ARG A 38 -10.00 13.75 -4.83
N PHE A 39 -11.22 13.20 -4.75
CA PHE A 39 -11.99 13.18 -3.52
C PHE A 39 -11.32 12.35 -2.41
N ARG A 40 -10.75 11.19 -2.75
CA ARG A 40 -9.99 10.36 -1.79
C ARG A 40 -8.77 11.10 -1.26
N GLU A 41 -8.04 11.79 -2.13
CA GLU A 41 -6.88 12.60 -1.74
C GLU A 41 -7.31 13.73 -0.80
N MET A 42 -8.41 14.42 -1.08
CA MET A 42 -8.97 15.45 -0.19
C MET A 42 -9.33 14.87 1.18
N CYS A 43 -9.97 13.69 1.23
CA CYS A 43 -10.25 13.00 2.48
C CYS A 43 -8.96 12.66 3.26
N SER A 44 -7.92 12.20 2.56
CA SER A 44 -6.62 11.88 3.16
C SER A 44 -5.95 13.11 3.78
N ILE A 45 -6.01 14.27 3.10
CA ILE A 45 -5.54 15.55 3.62
C ILE A 45 -6.31 15.91 4.89
N ASN A 46 -7.65 15.85 4.86
CA ASN A 46 -8.47 16.19 6.02
C ASN A 46 -8.21 15.27 7.23
N VAL A 47 -7.99 13.97 6.99
CA VAL A 47 -7.63 13.02 8.04
C VAL A 47 -6.23 13.32 8.59
N THR A 48 -5.28 13.66 7.71
CA THR A 48 -3.93 14.06 8.13
C THR A 48 -3.95 15.33 8.98
N GLU A 49 -4.76 16.33 8.63
CA GLU A 49 -4.92 17.55 9.41
C GLU A 49 -5.64 17.31 10.75
N ALA A 50 -6.54 16.32 10.81
CA ALA A 50 -7.18 15.90 12.06
C ALA A 50 -6.17 15.41 13.11
N CYS A 51 -4.98 14.96 12.70
CA CYS A 51 -3.89 14.58 13.61
C CYS A 51 -3.52 15.69 14.61
N VAL A 52 -3.72 16.97 14.26
CA VAL A 52 -3.45 18.11 15.16
C VAL A 52 -4.38 18.09 16.38
N VAL A 53 -5.58 17.51 16.25
CA VAL A 53 -6.60 17.47 17.31
C VAL A 53 -6.63 16.12 18.03
N VAL A 54 -6.61 15.00 17.29
CA VAL A 54 -6.78 13.65 17.88
C VAL A 54 -5.47 12.87 18.03
N THR A 55 -4.34 13.43 17.58
CA THR A 55 -3.01 12.79 17.47
C THR A 55 -2.93 11.73 16.37
N PRO A 56 -1.77 11.60 15.68
CA PRO A 56 -1.55 10.52 14.71
C PRO A 56 -1.72 9.13 15.32
N ARG A 57 -1.23 8.94 16.56
CA ARG A 57 -1.28 7.68 17.28
C ARG A 57 -2.71 7.16 17.43
N TRP A 58 -3.64 8.02 17.82
CA TRP A 58 -5.04 7.62 17.96
C TRP A 58 -5.64 7.13 16.64
N ILE A 59 -5.37 7.82 15.53
CA ILE A 59 -5.89 7.42 14.21
C ILE A 59 -5.29 6.08 13.80
N ILE A 60 -3.98 5.91 13.97
CA ILE A 60 -3.26 4.67 13.65
C ILE A 60 -3.80 3.49 14.47
N ASP A 61 -3.91 3.65 15.79
CA ASP A 61 -4.44 2.62 16.69
C ASP A 61 -5.90 2.27 16.34
N HIS A 62 -6.72 3.28 16.07
CA HIS A 62 -8.15 3.09 15.77
C HIS A 62 -8.39 2.41 14.42
N ILE A 63 -7.73 2.88 13.35
CA ILE A 63 -7.86 2.31 12.00
C ILE A 63 -7.14 0.96 11.91
N GLY A 64 -6.03 0.79 12.64
CA GLY A 64 -5.34 -0.49 12.77
C GLY A 64 -6.23 -1.56 13.41
N ALA A 65 -6.86 -1.26 14.55
CA ALA A 65 -7.79 -2.17 15.20
C ALA A 65 -9.00 -2.50 14.31
N LEU A 66 -9.52 -1.52 13.57
CA LEU A 66 -10.58 -1.73 12.59
C LEU A 66 -10.14 -2.68 11.46
N LEU A 67 -8.92 -2.54 10.96
CA LEU A 67 -8.36 -3.42 9.95
C LEU A 67 -8.19 -4.85 10.47
N GLU A 68 -7.67 -5.02 11.69
CA GLU A 68 -7.61 -6.34 12.35
C GLU A 68 -9.01 -6.97 12.45
N GLU A 69 -10.03 -6.20 12.86
CA GLU A 69 -11.42 -6.67 12.91
C GLU A 69 -11.94 -7.09 11.52
N ILE A 70 -11.71 -6.28 10.49
CA ILE A 70 -12.12 -6.57 9.10
C ILE A 70 -11.50 -7.88 8.61
N CYS A 71 -10.21 -8.09 8.87
CA CYS A 71 -9.50 -9.31 8.46
C CYS A 71 -10.04 -10.58 9.12
N LEU A 72 -10.75 -10.47 10.25
CA LEU A 72 -11.39 -11.59 10.93
C LEU A 72 -12.82 -11.88 10.42
N ARG A 73 -13.45 -10.96 9.67
CA ARG A 73 -14.81 -11.13 9.14
C ARG A 73 -14.84 -12.11 7.98
N GLN A 74 -15.99 -12.75 7.75
CA GLN A 74 -16.25 -13.58 6.57
C GLN A 74 -17.67 -13.30 6.03
N PRO A 75 -17.85 -12.94 4.75
CA PRO A 75 -16.81 -12.68 3.75
C PRO A 75 -16.08 -11.35 4.00
N ILE A 76 -14.81 -11.28 3.60
CA ILE A 76 -14.00 -10.06 3.69
C ILE A 76 -14.32 -9.13 2.51
N ALA A 77 -14.71 -7.89 2.79
CA ALA A 77 -14.86 -6.84 1.79
C ALA A 77 -13.50 -6.18 1.51
N TRP A 78 -12.94 -6.40 0.32
CA TRP A 78 -11.59 -5.90 -0.03
C TRP A 78 -11.47 -4.37 0.03
N GLN A 79 -12.55 -3.65 -0.29
CA GLN A 79 -12.61 -2.20 -0.25
C GLN A 79 -12.47 -1.65 1.18
N ASP A 80 -12.78 -2.45 2.21
CA ASP A 80 -12.59 -2.08 3.60
C ASP A 80 -11.11 -2.14 3.99
N ILE A 81 -10.42 -3.18 3.52
CA ILE A 81 -8.96 -3.31 3.67
C ILE A 81 -8.27 -2.14 2.95
N ASP A 82 -8.60 -1.91 1.68
CA ASP A 82 -8.04 -0.80 0.90
C ASP A 82 -8.25 0.55 1.59
N ALA A 83 -9.46 0.84 2.08
CA ALA A 83 -9.75 2.10 2.77
C ALA A 83 -8.95 2.26 4.06
N CYS A 84 -8.81 1.20 4.87
CA CYS A 84 -7.95 1.23 6.05
C CYS A 84 -6.50 1.53 5.68
N VAL A 85 -5.95 0.77 4.71
CA VAL A 85 -4.57 0.94 4.23
C VAL A 85 -4.34 2.34 3.67
N PHE A 86 -5.31 2.88 2.92
CA PHE A 86 -5.26 4.23 2.36
C PHE A 86 -5.19 5.31 3.45
N VAL A 87 -6.07 5.22 4.46
CA VAL A 87 -6.06 6.16 5.59
C VAL A 87 -4.77 6.07 6.38
N LEU A 88 -4.32 4.85 6.71
CA LEU A 88 -3.08 4.59 7.43
C LEU A 88 -1.85 5.13 6.67
N THR A 89 -1.83 4.98 5.34
CA THR A 89 -0.79 5.55 4.47
C THR A 89 -0.73 7.07 4.59
N GLY A 90 -1.88 7.75 4.59
CA GLY A 90 -1.93 9.21 4.72
C GLY A 90 -1.31 9.71 6.04
N VAL A 91 -1.65 9.05 7.15
CA VAL A 91 -1.17 9.45 8.48
C VAL A 91 0.23 8.92 8.84
N ALA A 92 0.75 7.91 8.11
CA ALA A 92 2.05 7.30 8.39
C ALA A 92 3.20 8.33 8.44
N SER A 93 3.15 9.35 7.57
CA SER A 93 4.15 10.43 7.53
C SER A 93 4.18 11.31 8.80
N ARG A 94 3.09 11.33 9.58
CA ARG A 94 2.96 12.08 10.84
C ARG A 94 3.22 11.19 12.06
N ALA A 95 3.34 9.88 11.89
CA ALA A 95 3.65 8.97 12.97
C ALA A 95 5.09 9.21 13.47
N PRO A 96 5.33 9.29 14.78
CA PRO A 96 6.69 9.33 15.29
C PRO A 96 7.42 8.03 14.92
N ALA A 97 8.51 8.15 14.15
CA ALA A 97 9.26 6.99 13.67
C ALA A 97 9.68 6.07 14.84
N GLY A 98 9.32 4.79 14.74
CA GLY A 98 9.69 3.77 15.71
C GLY A 98 8.90 3.78 17.03
N GLN A 99 7.89 4.65 17.20
CA GLN A 99 7.05 4.66 18.41
C GLN A 99 5.67 4.03 18.20
N ASP A 100 5.27 3.80 16.95
CA ASP A 100 4.03 3.13 16.63
C ASP A 100 4.24 1.60 16.58
N THR A 101 3.20 0.85 16.96
CA THR A 101 3.22 -0.62 16.99
C THR A 101 2.32 -1.24 15.93
N VAL A 102 1.52 -0.44 15.23
CA VAL A 102 0.53 -0.88 14.25
C VAL A 102 1.16 -0.98 12.87
N ILE A 103 1.86 0.06 12.38
CA ILE A 103 2.52 0.04 11.07
C ILE A 103 3.46 -1.16 10.92
N PRO A 104 4.33 -1.51 11.90
CA PRO A 104 5.11 -2.74 11.88
C PRO A 104 4.28 -3.99 11.56
N LYS A 105 3.20 -4.20 12.31
CA LYS A 105 2.33 -5.37 12.17
C LYS A 105 1.64 -5.36 10.81
N LEU A 106 1.21 -4.19 10.34
CA LEU A 106 0.57 -4.05 9.04
C LEU A 106 1.51 -4.44 7.91
N ILE A 107 2.77 -4.00 7.95
CA ILE A 107 3.79 -4.41 7.00
C ILE A 107 3.91 -5.93 6.96
N GLU A 108 4.00 -6.59 8.13
CA GLU A 108 4.09 -8.05 8.24
C GLU A 108 2.82 -8.79 7.75
N LEU A 109 1.65 -8.14 7.85
CA LEU A 109 0.38 -8.67 7.36
C LEU A 109 0.21 -8.52 5.84
N LEU A 110 0.88 -7.57 5.19
CA LEU A 110 0.70 -7.28 3.76
C LEU A 110 0.80 -8.53 2.87
N PRO A 111 1.78 -9.44 3.03
CA PRO A 111 1.87 -10.64 2.19
C PRO A 111 0.71 -11.64 2.39
N GLN A 112 -0.03 -11.52 3.48
CA GLN A 112 -1.09 -12.45 3.90
C GLN A 112 -2.49 -11.94 3.53
N LEU A 113 -2.60 -10.71 3.01
CA LEU A 113 -3.89 -10.15 2.61
C LEU A 113 -4.52 -10.96 1.46
N PRO A 114 -5.86 -11.02 1.40
CA PRO A 114 -6.58 -11.78 0.36
C PRO A 114 -6.57 -11.05 -0.98
N TYR A 115 -5.41 -11.03 -1.66
CA TYR A 115 -5.30 -10.42 -2.98
C TYR A 115 -6.11 -11.19 -4.01
N HIS A 116 -6.93 -10.46 -4.75
CA HIS A 116 -7.52 -10.96 -5.97
C HIS A 116 -6.43 -11.20 -7.02
N THR A 117 -6.67 -12.18 -7.90
CA THR A 117 -5.71 -12.55 -8.96
C THR A 117 -5.94 -11.80 -10.27
N GLN A 118 -7.14 -11.23 -10.46
CA GLN A 118 -7.58 -10.61 -11.71
C GLN A 118 -8.48 -9.40 -11.46
N GLY A 119 -8.67 -8.61 -12.52
CA GLY A 119 -9.59 -7.47 -12.53
C GLY A 119 -9.04 -6.23 -11.83
N PHE A 120 -9.88 -5.19 -11.78
CA PHE A 120 -9.45 -3.88 -11.31
C PHE A 120 -9.26 -3.85 -9.78
N LYS A 121 -10.08 -4.58 -9.03
CA LYS A 121 -9.90 -4.77 -7.58
C LYS A 121 -8.57 -5.38 -7.18
N ALA A 122 -8.04 -6.31 -7.98
CA ALA A 122 -6.70 -6.86 -7.76
C ALA A 122 -5.63 -5.76 -7.90
N LEU A 123 -5.75 -4.93 -8.93
CA LEU A 123 -4.84 -3.80 -9.15
C LEU A 123 -4.89 -2.79 -7.99
N LEU A 124 -6.10 -2.38 -7.58
CA LEU A 124 -6.28 -1.34 -6.56
C LEU A 124 -5.72 -1.77 -5.19
N LEU A 125 -6.04 -2.98 -4.74
CA LEU A 125 -5.52 -3.48 -3.47
C LEU A 125 -3.99 -3.64 -3.52
N ARG A 126 -3.44 -4.03 -4.67
CA ARG A 126 -1.98 -4.09 -4.85
C ARG A 126 -1.34 -2.71 -4.78
N CYS A 127 -1.96 -1.72 -5.41
CA CYS A 127 -1.52 -0.33 -5.35
C CYS A 127 -1.51 0.18 -3.91
N ALA A 128 -2.58 -0.09 -3.14
CA ALA A 128 -2.66 0.30 -1.73
C ALA A 128 -1.54 -0.32 -0.88
N ALA A 129 -1.26 -1.61 -1.05
CA ALA A 129 -0.14 -2.28 -0.37
C ALA A 129 1.21 -1.65 -0.73
N SER A 130 1.45 -1.38 -2.01
CA SER A 130 2.68 -0.72 -2.47
C SER A 130 2.83 0.69 -1.91
N ARG A 131 1.75 1.47 -1.82
CA ARG A 131 1.76 2.79 -1.18
C ARG A 131 2.10 2.68 0.30
N LEU A 132 1.48 1.76 1.02
CA LEU A 132 1.80 1.59 2.45
C LEU A 132 3.29 1.30 2.64
N ILE A 133 3.86 0.37 1.86
CA ILE A 133 5.30 0.07 1.92
C ILE A 133 6.15 1.31 1.62
N LEU A 134 5.81 2.05 0.57
CA LEU A 134 6.55 3.25 0.16
C LEU A 134 6.54 4.32 1.27
N PHE A 135 5.36 4.63 1.82
CA PHE A 135 5.19 5.66 2.84
C PHE A 135 5.66 5.22 4.24
N THR A 136 5.93 3.94 4.43
CA THR A 136 6.50 3.38 5.67
C THR A 136 7.96 2.97 5.50
N SER A 137 8.60 3.34 4.39
CA SER A 137 10.01 3.06 4.11
C SER A 137 10.97 3.58 5.18
N GLY A 138 10.65 4.69 5.84
CA GLY A 138 11.41 5.20 7.00
C GLY A 138 11.44 4.22 8.17
N TYR A 139 10.35 3.48 8.41
CA TYR A 139 10.32 2.41 9.42
C TYR A 139 11.20 1.23 9.00
N LEU A 140 11.10 0.82 7.73
CA LEU A 140 11.89 -0.27 7.15
C LEU A 140 13.41 0.02 7.18
N ALA A 141 13.79 1.30 7.03
CA ALA A 141 15.19 1.72 7.15
C ALA A 141 15.75 1.57 8.57
N LEU A 142 14.91 1.67 9.61
CA LEU A 142 15.29 1.50 11.01
C LEU A 142 15.14 0.05 11.49
N ASN A 143 14.28 -0.74 10.85
CA ASN A 143 13.95 -2.11 11.22
C ASN A 143 14.14 -3.02 10.01
N PRO A 144 15.37 -3.49 9.78
CA PRO A 144 15.72 -4.11 8.51
C PRO A 144 15.35 -5.61 8.42
N GLU A 145 14.87 -6.23 9.51
CA GLU A 145 14.41 -7.63 9.48
C GLU A 145 13.16 -7.85 8.60
N PRO A 146 12.06 -7.08 8.77
CA PRO A 146 10.91 -7.14 7.86
C PRO A 146 11.26 -6.93 6.39
N CYS A 147 12.32 -6.19 6.08
CA CYS A 147 12.69 -5.87 4.70
C CYS A 147 12.98 -7.10 3.84
N LYS A 148 13.54 -8.18 4.41
CA LYS A 148 13.79 -9.41 3.64
C LYS A 148 12.48 -10.00 3.11
N GLN A 149 11.49 -10.11 4.00
CA GLN A 149 10.18 -10.66 3.68
C GLN A 149 9.43 -9.75 2.71
N ILE A 150 9.44 -8.44 2.95
CA ILE A 150 8.77 -7.47 2.07
C ILE A 150 9.40 -7.43 0.70
N LEU A 151 10.73 -7.53 0.62
CA LEU A 151 11.42 -7.55 -0.66
C LEU A 151 11.07 -8.80 -1.46
N ARG A 152 11.08 -9.99 -0.83
CA ARG A 152 10.60 -11.24 -1.45
C ARG A 152 9.14 -11.12 -1.89
N PHE A 153 8.28 -10.59 -1.02
CA PHE A 153 6.88 -10.35 -1.35
C PHE A 153 6.75 -9.46 -2.59
N LEU A 154 7.43 -8.32 -2.63
CA LEU A 154 7.37 -7.38 -3.75
C LEU A 154 7.83 -8.01 -5.06
N THR A 155 8.99 -8.68 -5.06
CA THR A 155 9.63 -9.15 -6.30
C THR A 155 9.10 -10.49 -6.79
N LEU A 156 8.70 -11.39 -5.89
CA LEU A 156 8.31 -12.76 -6.23
C LEU A 156 6.80 -12.96 -6.29
N GLN A 157 6.02 -12.17 -5.55
CA GLN A 157 4.57 -12.38 -5.41
C GLN A 157 3.76 -11.19 -5.89
N HIS A 158 4.18 -9.97 -5.59
CA HIS A 158 3.37 -8.77 -5.78
C HIS A 158 3.45 -8.22 -7.19
N LEU A 159 4.66 -7.81 -7.61
CA LEU A 159 4.92 -7.28 -8.96
C LEU A 159 4.51 -8.31 -10.03
N PRO A 160 4.97 -9.58 -10.01
CA PRO A 160 4.62 -10.55 -11.05
C PRO A 160 3.10 -10.79 -11.21
N ALA A 161 2.34 -10.55 -10.14
CA ALA A 161 0.90 -10.75 -10.07
C ALA A 161 0.08 -9.47 -10.31
N ILE A 162 0.69 -8.36 -10.75
CA ILE A 162 -0.05 -7.23 -11.30
C ILE A 162 -0.79 -7.72 -12.55
N PRO A 163 -2.13 -7.68 -12.58
CA PRO A 163 -2.89 -8.28 -13.66
C PRO A 163 -2.72 -7.47 -14.96
N PRO A 164 -2.71 -8.13 -16.13
CA PRO A 164 -2.98 -7.42 -17.37
C PRO A 164 -4.40 -6.84 -17.30
N LEU A 165 -4.57 -5.58 -17.66
CA LEU A 165 -5.86 -4.91 -17.74
C LEU A 165 -6.13 -4.58 -19.21
N PRO A 166 -6.82 -5.45 -19.95
CA PRO A 166 -7.08 -5.23 -21.37
C PRO A 166 -8.03 -4.05 -21.61
N GLN A 167 -8.98 -3.83 -20.68
CA GLN A 167 -9.82 -2.64 -20.58
C GLN A 167 -10.08 -2.42 -19.08
N GLY A 168 -9.76 -1.24 -18.59
CA GLY A 168 -10.01 -0.81 -17.22
C GLY A 168 -10.67 0.57 -17.25
N PRO A 169 -11.36 0.95 -16.18
CA PRO A 169 -12.11 2.18 -16.20
C PRO A 169 -11.21 3.43 -16.02
N ASP A 170 -9.94 3.23 -15.65
CA ASP A 170 -8.85 4.20 -15.79
C ASP A 170 -7.70 3.55 -16.59
N PRO A 171 -7.33 4.11 -17.77
CA PRO A 171 -6.29 3.56 -18.64
C PRO A 171 -4.88 3.66 -18.04
N ASP A 172 -4.63 4.62 -17.15
CA ASP A 172 -3.32 4.87 -16.55
C ASP A 172 -3.14 4.18 -15.18
N ALA A 173 -4.22 3.69 -14.57
CA ALA A 173 -4.19 3.03 -13.26
C ALA A 173 -3.15 1.90 -13.18
N LYS A 174 -3.00 1.11 -14.25
CA LYS A 174 -1.99 0.04 -14.30
C LYS A 174 -0.58 0.61 -14.24
N LYS A 175 -0.29 1.58 -15.11
CA LYS A 175 1.03 2.26 -15.15
C LYS A 175 1.34 2.86 -13.78
N TYR A 176 0.36 3.51 -13.17
CA TYR A 176 0.48 4.13 -11.87
C TYR A 176 0.77 3.11 -10.75
N CYS A 177 0.02 2.00 -10.71
CA CYS A 177 0.25 0.92 -9.75
C CYS A 177 1.64 0.30 -9.90
N GLU A 178 2.09 0.05 -11.14
CA GLU A 178 3.42 -0.46 -11.42
C GLU A 178 4.50 0.50 -10.94
N ALA A 179 4.36 1.80 -11.22
CA ALA A 179 5.32 2.81 -10.80
C ALA A 179 5.47 2.86 -9.28
N ILE A 180 4.36 2.88 -8.54
CA ILE A 180 4.40 2.88 -7.07
C ILE A 180 5.02 1.58 -6.54
N ALA A 181 4.69 0.43 -7.13
CA ALA A 181 5.27 -0.85 -6.71
C ALA A 181 6.78 -0.89 -6.96
N CYS A 182 7.26 -0.33 -8.08
CA CYS A 182 8.68 -0.18 -8.37
C CYS A 182 9.38 0.75 -7.37
N ASP A 183 8.78 1.90 -7.06
CA ASP A 183 9.33 2.84 -6.07
C ASP A 183 9.36 2.23 -4.67
N ALA A 184 8.30 1.53 -4.26
CA ALA A 184 8.29 0.79 -3.00
C ALA A 184 9.44 -0.22 -2.94
N MET A 185 9.62 -1.04 -3.99
CA MET A 185 10.71 -2.01 -4.09
C MET A 185 12.08 -1.33 -3.96
N LYS A 186 12.33 -0.25 -4.70
CA LYS A 186 13.59 0.51 -4.65
C LYS A 186 13.86 1.06 -3.26
N MET A 187 12.84 1.58 -2.59
CA MET A 187 12.96 2.10 -1.23
C MET A 187 13.30 0.99 -0.24
N VAL A 188 12.66 -0.18 -0.33
CA VAL A 188 13.01 -1.34 0.52
C VAL A 188 14.41 -1.85 0.24
N MET A 189 14.81 -1.97 -1.04
CA MET A 189 16.16 -2.36 -1.42
C MET A 189 17.23 -1.40 -0.87
N THR A 190 16.95 -0.10 -0.93
CA THR A 190 17.83 0.94 -0.38
C THR A 190 17.92 0.84 1.14
N ALA A 191 16.77 0.74 1.82
CA ALA A 191 16.68 0.61 3.27
C ALA A 191 17.42 -0.63 3.80
N ALA A 192 17.38 -1.74 3.06
CA ALA A 192 17.93 -3.02 3.51
C ALA A 192 19.23 -3.43 2.81
N ARG A 193 19.91 -2.52 2.09
CA ARG A 193 21.09 -2.85 1.26
C ARG A 193 22.12 -3.73 1.97
N LYS A 194 22.52 -3.35 3.19
CA LYS A 194 23.52 -4.11 3.98
C LYS A 194 23.01 -5.50 4.35
N ILE A 195 21.75 -5.59 4.76
CA ILE A 195 21.11 -6.84 5.17
C ILE A 195 20.94 -7.78 3.98
N ILE A 196 20.52 -7.27 2.83
CA ILE A 196 20.30 -8.10 1.63
C ILE A 196 21.59 -8.79 1.18
N VAL A 197 22.72 -8.07 1.21
CA VAL A 197 24.02 -8.62 0.79
C VAL A 197 24.54 -9.66 1.79
N GLN A 198 24.27 -9.47 3.08
CA GLN A 198 24.76 -10.35 4.15
C GLN A 198 23.80 -11.51 4.46
N ALA A 199 22.51 -11.38 4.12
CA ALA A 199 21.48 -12.35 4.40
C ALA A 199 21.69 -13.65 3.63
N ASP A 200 21.43 -14.76 4.30
CA ASP A 200 21.38 -16.10 3.71
C ASP A 200 22.63 -16.45 2.86
N GLY A 201 23.81 -15.97 3.26
CA GLY A 201 25.07 -16.16 2.50
C GLY A 201 25.05 -15.55 1.09
N GLY A 202 24.26 -14.49 0.88
CA GLY A 202 24.08 -13.82 -0.41
C GLY A 202 23.03 -14.47 -1.33
N THR A 203 22.30 -15.49 -0.86
CA THR A 203 21.26 -16.14 -1.68
C THR A 203 20.04 -15.24 -1.89
N LEU A 204 19.62 -14.46 -0.88
CA LEU A 204 18.53 -13.49 -1.02
C LEU A 204 18.81 -12.48 -2.14
N TRP A 205 20.04 -11.97 -2.24
CA TRP A 205 20.43 -11.07 -3.33
C TRP A 205 20.28 -11.73 -4.70
N LYS A 206 20.75 -12.97 -4.86
CA LYS A 206 20.63 -13.72 -6.13
C LYS A 206 19.17 -13.93 -6.52
N GLU A 207 18.33 -14.31 -5.55
CA GLU A 207 16.89 -14.51 -5.74
C GLU A 207 16.21 -13.22 -6.20
N VAL A 208 16.46 -12.11 -5.50
CA VAL A 208 15.89 -10.80 -5.82
C VAL A 208 16.34 -10.32 -7.18
N VAL A 209 17.64 -10.37 -7.49
CA VAL A 209 18.16 -9.93 -8.79
C VAL A 209 17.58 -10.77 -9.93
N SER A 210 17.49 -12.09 -9.77
CA SER A 210 16.87 -12.98 -10.76
C SER A 210 15.40 -12.62 -11.01
N ALA A 211 14.65 -12.36 -9.94
CA ALA A 211 13.26 -11.93 -10.03
C ALA A 211 13.11 -10.58 -10.76
N VAL A 212 13.96 -9.60 -10.43
CA VAL A 212 13.94 -8.30 -11.10
C VAL A 212 14.33 -8.41 -12.58
N ILE A 213 15.33 -9.22 -12.93
CA ILE A 213 15.67 -9.48 -14.35
C ILE A 213 14.45 -10.05 -15.10
N THR A 214 13.74 -10.98 -14.48
CA THR A 214 12.52 -11.56 -15.07
C THR A 214 11.44 -10.50 -15.27
N LEU A 215 11.21 -9.63 -14.27
CA LEU A 215 10.25 -8.51 -14.36
C LEU A 215 10.65 -7.47 -15.42
N VAL A 216 11.94 -7.14 -15.54
CA VAL A 216 12.47 -6.25 -16.56
C VAL A 216 12.33 -6.84 -17.96
N ALA A 217 12.40 -8.16 -18.11
CA ALA A 217 12.20 -8.83 -19.39
C ALA A 217 10.71 -8.96 -19.78
N ASP A 218 9.79 -8.83 -18.83
CA ASP A 218 8.36 -9.04 -19.04
C ASP A 218 7.73 -7.88 -19.86
N PRO A 219 7.25 -8.14 -21.08
CA PRO A 219 6.67 -7.11 -21.95
C PRO A 219 5.31 -6.61 -21.46
N ARG A 220 4.69 -7.28 -20.47
CA ARG A 220 3.41 -6.83 -19.88
C ARG A 220 3.59 -5.58 -19.03
N PHE A 221 4.78 -5.32 -18.51
CA PHE A 221 5.07 -4.13 -17.71
C PHE A 221 5.30 -2.90 -18.57
N ASN A 222 4.90 -1.74 -18.05
CA ASN A 222 5.21 -0.46 -18.67
C ASN A 222 6.72 -0.27 -18.82
N VAL A 223 7.15 0.25 -19.97
CA VAL A 223 8.57 0.44 -20.32
C VAL A 223 9.30 1.33 -19.31
N ASP A 224 8.64 2.36 -18.78
CA ASP A 224 9.22 3.27 -17.79
C ASP A 224 9.49 2.52 -16.47
N CYS A 225 8.57 1.66 -16.05
CA CYS A 225 8.70 0.84 -14.84
C CYS A 225 9.82 -0.19 -14.98
N ARG A 226 9.93 -0.81 -16.17
CA ARG A 226 11.04 -1.72 -16.50
C ARG A 226 12.39 -1.02 -16.42
N ALA A 227 12.49 0.20 -16.96
CA ALA A 227 13.71 1.00 -16.85
C ALA A 227 14.03 1.37 -15.39
N GLN A 228 13.03 1.78 -14.62
CA GLN A 228 13.20 2.12 -13.19
C GLN A 228 13.72 0.94 -12.36
N MET A 229 13.25 -0.28 -12.63
CA MET A 229 13.71 -1.48 -11.94
C MET A 229 15.20 -1.76 -12.18
N VAL A 230 15.70 -1.50 -13.41
CA VAL A 230 17.13 -1.65 -13.73
C VAL A 230 17.99 -0.66 -12.93
N PHE A 231 17.58 0.61 -12.86
CA PHE A 231 18.31 1.64 -12.09
C PHE A 231 18.12 1.52 -10.57
N GLY A 232 17.22 0.64 -10.13
CA GLY A 232 16.91 0.39 -8.73
C GLY A 232 17.78 -0.65 -8.04
N ILE A 233 18.44 -1.52 -8.82
CA ILE A 233 19.41 -2.52 -8.37
C ILE A 233 20.77 -1.86 -8.19
#